data_AF-A0A317MMT1-F1
#
_entry.id   AF-A0A317MMT1-F1
#
_cell.length_a   1.000
_cell.length_b   1.000
_cell.length_c   1.000
_cell.angle_alpha   90.00
_cell.angle_beta   90.00
_cell.angle_gamma   90.00
#
_symmetry.space_group_name_H-M   'P 1'
#
loop_
_entity.id
_entity.type
_entity.pdbx_description
1 polymer ?
#
loop_
_entity_poly.entity_id
_entity_poly.type
_entity_poly.pdbx_seq_one_letter_code
_entity_poly.pdbx_strand_id
1 'polypeptide(L)'
;VKPSARGELEITDVNKIYLQRGDLNVELMGRGYAWLDTGTHDSLLDAANFIQVMQARQGLQIACPEEIAWRLGWIDAEHLERMARPLAKNGYGQYLLDLLARKAR
;
A
#
# COMPACT_ATOMS: atom_id res chain seq x y z
N VAL A 1 -0.10 -10.95 27.75
CA VAL A 1 1.19 -10.81 27.04
C VAL A 1 2.24 -10.40 28.05
N LYS A 2 3.46 -10.96 27.98
CA LYS A 2 4.59 -10.64 28.88
C LYS A 2 5.82 -10.34 28.02
N PRO A 3 6.83 -9.61 28.52
CA PRO A 3 8.08 -9.38 27.78
C PRO A 3 8.77 -10.69 27.42
N SER A 4 9.33 -10.75 26.20
CA SER A 4 10.09 -11.89 25.69
C SER A 4 11.53 -11.91 26.24
N ALA A 5 12.32 -12.92 25.85
CA ALA A 5 13.73 -13.03 26.20
C ALA A 5 14.58 -11.84 25.73
N ARG A 6 14.14 -11.12 24.69
CA ARG A 6 14.76 -9.86 24.22
C ARG A 6 14.12 -8.60 24.79
N GLY A 7 13.18 -8.74 25.73
CA GLY A 7 12.54 -7.61 26.44
C GLY A 7 11.38 -6.95 25.69
N GLU A 8 10.89 -7.54 24.59
CA GLU A 8 9.84 -6.97 23.75
C GLU A 8 8.46 -7.60 24.05
N LEU A 9 7.39 -6.86 23.76
CA LEU A 9 6.03 -7.40 23.73
C LEU A 9 5.73 -7.90 22.31
N GLU A 10 5.82 -9.22 22.11
CA GLU A 10 5.78 -9.83 20.78
C GLU A 10 4.37 -9.93 20.21
N ILE A 11 4.17 -9.54 18.95
CA ILE A 11 2.93 -9.81 18.22
C ILE A 11 2.61 -11.31 18.15
N THR A 12 3.65 -12.16 18.10
CA THR A 12 3.53 -13.62 18.12
C THR A 12 2.80 -14.14 19.35
N ASP A 13 2.96 -13.49 20.51
CA ASP A 13 2.26 -13.92 21.73
C ASP A 13 0.77 -13.56 21.70
N VAL A 14 0.41 -12.45 21.04
CA VAL A 14 -1.00 -12.13 20.76
C VAL A 14 -1.59 -13.20 19.83
N ASN A 15 -0.89 -13.54 18.73
CA ASN A 15 -1.35 -14.55 17.77
C ASN A 15 -1.54 -15.93 18.43
N LYS A 16 -0.63 -16.34 19.33
CA LYS A 16 -0.76 -17.59 20.10
C LYS A 16 -2.02 -17.63 20.97
N ILE A 17 -2.42 -16.51 21.58
CA ILE A 17 -3.64 -16.45 22.40
C ILE A 17 -4.88 -16.68 21.51
N TYR A 18 -4.95 -16.04 20.35
CA TYR A 18 -6.04 -16.28 19.39
C TYR A 18 -6.03 -17.72 18.87
N LEU A 19 -4.83 -18.28 18.61
CA LEU A 19 -4.69 -19.68 18.20
C LEU A 19 -5.21 -20.65 19.27
N GLN A 20 -4.85 -20.42 20.55
CA GLN A 20 -5.31 -21.24 21.68
C GLN A 20 -6.82 -21.15 21.91
N ARG A 21 -7.44 -20.02 21.55
CA ARG A 21 -8.90 -19.83 21.60
C ARG A 21 -9.63 -20.45 20.42
N GLY A 22 -8.93 -20.80 19.34
CA GLY A 22 -9.54 -21.23 18.08
C GLY A 22 -10.09 -20.09 17.23
N ASP A 23 -9.78 -18.83 17.59
CA ASP A 23 -10.29 -17.61 16.94
C ASP A 23 -9.28 -17.01 15.94
N LEU A 24 -8.19 -17.73 15.65
CA LEU A 24 -7.17 -17.28 14.69
C LEU A 24 -7.54 -17.74 13.28
N ASN A 25 -7.66 -16.78 12.36
CA ASN A 25 -7.79 -17.02 10.93
C ASN A 25 -6.49 -16.67 10.20
N VAL A 26 -6.18 -17.42 9.13
CA VAL A 26 -5.00 -17.21 8.29
C VAL A 26 -5.44 -17.14 6.83
N GLU A 27 -5.03 -16.08 6.14
CA GLU A 27 -5.23 -15.90 4.70
C GLU A 27 -3.96 -16.28 3.94
N LEU A 28 -4.09 -17.13 2.92
CA LEU A 28 -2.97 -17.59 2.11
C LEU A 28 -2.72 -16.65 0.93
N MET A 29 -1.56 -15.99 0.93
CA MET A 29 -1.08 -15.20 -0.21
C MET A 29 -0.41 -16.12 -1.23
N GLY A 30 -1.22 -16.71 -2.12
CA GLY A 30 -0.77 -17.65 -3.13
C GLY A 30 0.01 -17.02 -4.28
N ARG A 31 0.22 -17.80 -5.34
CA ARG A 31 0.92 -17.33 -6.55
C ARG A 31 0.21 -16.11 -7.14
N GLY A 32 0.99 -15.08 -7.47
CA GLY A 32 0.50 -13.80 -8.03
C GLY A 32 0.52 -12.65 -7.04
N TYR A 33 0.67 -12.92 -5.74
CA TYR A 33 0.97 -11.91 -4.74
C TYR A 33 2.48 -11.63 -4.69
N ALA A 34 2.82 -10.39 -4.36
CA ALA A 34 4.19 -9.97 -4.09
C ALA A 34 4.28 -9.44 -2.65
N TRP A 35 5.20 -10.00 -1.85
CA TRP A 35 5.60 -9.49 -0.55
C TRP A 35 7.06 -9.09 -0.65
N LEU A 36 7.31 -7.77 -0.65
CA LEU A 36 8.63 -7.20 -0.90
C LEU A 36 9.37 -7.02 0.42
N ASP A 37 10.64 -7.40 0.45
CA ASP A 37 11.52 -7.15 1.60
C ASP A 37 12.19 -5.78 1.46
N THR A 38 12.26 -5.04 2.57
CA THR A 38 12.93 -3.73 2.65
C THR A 38 13.94 -3.70 3.80
N GLY A 39 14.36 -4.86 4.31
CA GLY A 39 15.27 -4.99 5.45
C GLY A 39 16.76 -4.82 5.10
N THR A 40 17.12 -4.85 3.81
CA THR A 40 18.52 -4.67 3.35
C THR A 40 18.59 -3.69 2.19
N HIS A 41 19.78 -3.18 1.89
CA HIS A 41 20.00 -2.28 0.74
C HIS A 41 19.61 -2.95 -0.59
N ASP A 42 20.01 -4.21 -0.77
CA ASP A 42 19.72 -4.96 -1.99
C ASP A 42 18.22 -5.25 -2.10
N SER A 43 17.57 -5.72 -1.02
CA SER A 43 16.13 -6.00 -1.05
C SER A 43 15.28 -4.75 -1.23
N LEU A 44 15.69 -3.61 -0.66
CA LEU A 44 15.05 -2.33 -0.89
C LEU A 44 15.15 -1.89 -2.36
N LEU A 45 16.30 -2.07 -3.01
CA LEU A 45 16.48 -1.76 -4.42
C LEU A 45 15.59 -2.65 -5.30
N ASP A 46 15.52 -3.95 -4.99
CA ASP A 46 14.62 -4.89 -5.69
C ASP A 46 13.15 -4.50 -5.55
N ALA A 47 12.74 -4.09 -4.34
CA ALA A 47 11.38 -3.60 -4.09
C ALA A 47 11.08 -2.34 -4.92
N ALA A 48 12.00 -1.38 -4.96
CA ALA A 48 11.84 -0.15 -5.75
C ALA A 48 11.71 -0.46 -7.25
N ASN A 49 12.57 -1.35 -7.77
CA ASN A 49 12.54 -1.79 -9.16
C ASN A 49 11.22 -2.51 -9.50
N PHE A 50 10.73 -3.38 -8.61
CA PHE A 50 9.46 -4.07 -8.78
C PHE A 50 8.30 -3.06 -8.94
N ILE A 51 8.22 -2.10 -8.02
CA ILE A 51 7.19 -1.05 -8.04
C ILE A 51 7.29 -0.22 -9.33
N GLN A 52 8.50 0.23 -9.71
CA GLN A 52 8.71 1.01 -10.93
C GLN A 52 8.21 0.27 -12.19
N VAL A 53 8.56 -1.01 -12.34
CA VAL A 53 8.16 -1.82 -13.50
C VAL A 53 6.65 -2.02 -13.56
N MET A 54 6.02 -2.28 -12.41
CA MET A 54 4.57 -2.48 -12.33
C MET A 54 3.82 -1.21 -12.74
N GLN A 55 4.21 -0.06 -12.19
CA GLN A 55 3.57 1.21 -12.47
C GLN A 55 3.75 1.65 -13.93
N ALA A 56 4.94 1.46 -14.50
CA ALA A 56 5.22 1.80 -15.89
C ALA A 56 4.40 0.98 -16.90
N ARG A 57 4.08 -0.28 -16.57
CA ARG A 57 3.33 -1.17 -17.48
C ARG A 57 1.83 -1.12 -17.29
N GLN A 58 1.35 -0.98 -16.06
CA GLN A 58 -0.09 -0.99 -15.76
C GLN A 58 -0.71 0.41 -15.77
N GLY A 59 0.10 1.46 -15.69
CA GLY A 59 -0.37 2.84 -15.70
C GLY A 59 -1.19 3.23 -14.48
N LEU A 60 -1.05 2.48 -13.38
CA LEU A 60 -1.66 2.71 -12.07
C LEU A 60 -0.56 2.89 -11.01
N GLN A 61 -0.81 3.74 -10.02
CA GLN A 61 0.09 3.91 -8.87
C GLN A 61 -0.24 2.87 -7.79
N ILE A 62 0.79 2.24 -7.22
CA ILE A 62 0.64 1.34 -6.07
C ILE A 62 0.63 2.19 -4.80
N ALA A 63 -0.34 1.95 -3.91
CA ALA A 63 -0.46 2.63 -2.62
C ALA A 63 -0.58 4.17 -2.70
N CYS A 64 -1.25 4.71 -3.73
CA CYS A 64 -1.61 6.13 -3.83
C CYS A 64 -2.79 6.45 -2.89
N PRO A 65 -2.58 7.15 -1.75
CA PRO A 65 -3.64 7.34 -0.75
C PRO A 65 -4.78 8.22 -1.25
N GLU A 66 -4.49 9.23 -2.06
CA GLU A 66 -5.49 10.15 -2.61
C GLU A 66 -6.44 9.44 -3.57
N GLU A 67 -5.91 8.55 -4.43
CA GLU A 67 -6.74 7.70 -5.29
C GLU A 67 -7.61 6.75 -4.46
N ILE A 68 -7.03 6.09 -3.45
CA ILE A 68 -7.77 5.15 -2.58
C ILE A 68 -8.90 5.89 -1.88
N ALA A 69 -8.61 7.03 -1.24
CA ALA A 69 -9.59 7.85 -0.55
C ALA A 69 -10.71 8.32 -1.48
N TRP A 70 -10.37 8.75 -2.69
CA TRP A 70 -11.34 9.18 -3.69
C TRP A 70 -12.23 8.03 -4.20
N ARG A 71 -11.65 6.86 -4.47
CA ARG A 71 -12.41 5.67 -4.90
C ARG A 71 -13.32 5.12 -3.81
N LEU A 72 -12.91 5.23 -2.55
CA LEU A 72 -13.73 4.88 -1.38
C LEU A 72 -14.75 5.96 -1.01
N GLY A 73 -14.74 7.12 -1.69
CA GLY A 73 -15.68 8.22 -1.45
C GLY A 73 -15.40 9.02 -0.18
N TRP A 74 -14.20 8.92 0.40
CA TRP A 74 -13.79 9.73 1.54
C TRP A 74 -13.51 11.18 1.17
N ILE A 75 -13.13 11.41 -0.09
CA ILE A 75 -12.96 12.72 -0.70
C ILE A 75 -13.66 12.75 -2.06
N ASP A 76 -14.12 13.93 -2.47
CA ASP A 76 -14.71 14.15 -3.79
C ASP A 76 -13.65 14.49 -4.86
N ALA A 77 -14.12 14.68 -6.09
CA ALA A 77 -13.27 15.00 -7.22
C ALA A 77 -12.60 16.38 -7.10
N GLU A 78 -13.28 17.36 -6.49
CA GLU A 78 -12.75 18.71 -6.32
C GLU A 78 -11.60 18.71 -5.30
N HIS A 79 -11.74 17.95 -4.22
CA HIS A 79 -10.68 17.75 -3.23
C HIS A 79 -9.48 17.06 -3.87
N LEU A 80 -9.70 15.97 -4.64
CA LEU A 80 -8.62 15.29 -5.34
C LEU A 80 -7.89 16.24 -6.29
N GLU A 81 -8.61 17.05 -7.06
CA GLU A 81 -8.03 18.02 -7.98
C GLU A 81 -7.18 19.06 -7.23
N ARG A 82 -7.69 19.59 -6.11
CA ARG A 82 -6.98 20.57 -5.27
C ARG A 82 -5.65 20.02 -4.74
N MET A 83 -5.57 18.73 -4.40
CA MET A 83 -4.31 18.08 -3.99
C MET A 83 -3.38 17.83 -5.19
N ALA A 84 -3.94 17.52 -6.36
CA ALA A 84 -3.17 17.22 -7.56
C ALA A 84 -2.51 18.47 -8.18
N ARG A 85 -3.21 19.61 -8.20
CA ARG A 85 -2.74 20.89 -8.78
C ARG A 85 -1.33 21.33 -8.33
N PRO A 86 -0.98 21.38 -7.03
CA PRO A 86 0.37 21.78 -6.62
C PRO A 86 1.46 20.80 -7.08
N LEU A 87 1.09 19.54 -7.33
CA LEU A 87 2.00 18.47 -7.77
C LEU A 87 2.04 18.28 -9.29
N ALA A 88 1.27 19.07 -10.06
CA ALA A 88 1.09 18.89 -11.50
C ALA A 88 2.39 18.93 -12.33
N LYS A 89 3.48 19.42 -11.74
CA LYS A 89 4.82 19.46 -12.36
C LYS A 89 5.55 18.11 -12.32
N ASN A 90 5.09 17.13 -11.55
CA ASN A 90 5.70 15.80 -11.47
C ASN A 90 4.72 14.70 -11.89
N GLY A 91 5.25 13.48 -12.08
CA GLY A 91 4.45 12.34 -12.54
C GLY A 91 3.32 11.94 -11.59
N TYR A 92 3.45 12.23 -10.29
CA TYR A 92 2.40 11.92 -9.31
C TYR A 92 1.19 12.85 -9.45
N GLY A 93 1.40 14.16 -9.54
CA GLY A 93 0.30 15.11 -9.76
C GLY A 93 -0.37 14.93 -11.12
N GLN A 94 0.42 14.63 -12.16
CA GLN A 94 -0.12 14.29 -13.49
C GLN A 94 -1.02 13.04 -13.43
N TYR A 95 -0.58 11.99 -12.72
CA TYR A 95 -1.38 10.79 -12.52
C TYR A 95 -2.73 11.08 -11.85
N LEU A 96 -2.74 11.89 -10.78
CA LEU A 96 -3.97 12.24 -10.07
C LEU A 96 -4.95 13.03 -10.94
N LEU A 97 -4.45 13.95 -11.77
CA LEU A 97 -5.29 14.69 -12.73
C LEU A 97 -5.85 13.76 -13.81
N ASP A 98 -5.06 12.82 -14.32
CA ASP A 98 -5.49 11.84 -15.31
C ASP A 98 -6.60 10.91 -14.78
N LEU A 99 -6.57 10.56 -13.49
CA LEU A 99 -7.64 9.77 -12.85
C LEU A 99 -9.01 10.46 -12.97
N LEU A 100 -9.05 11.77 -12.73
CA LEU A 100 -10.28 12.57 -12.85
C LEU A 100 -10.78 12.59 -14.30
N ALA A 101 -9.87 12.74 -15.27
CA ALA A 101 -10.22 12.77 -16.69
C ALA A 101 -10.75 11.42 -17.21
N ARG A 102 -10.24 10.28 -16.70
CA ARG A 102 -10.66 8.93 -17.10
C ARG A 102 -12.06 8.55 -16.60
N LYS A 103 -12.48 9.05 -15.42
CA LYS A 103 -13.82 8.78 -14.86
C LYS A 103 -14.93 9.61 -15.53
N ALA A 104 -14.58 10.73 -16.17
CA ALA A 104 -15.52 11.55 -16.92
C ALA A 104 -15.93 10.94 -18.28
N ARG A 105 -15.31 9.81 -18.67
CA ARG A 105 -15.68 8.98 -19.83
C ARG A 105 -16.50 7.78 -19.38
#